data_AF-A0ABD1MIV9-F1
#
_entry.id   AF-A0ABD1MIV9-F1
#
_cell.length_a   1.000
_cell.length_b   1.000
_cell.length_c   1.000
_cell.angle_alpha   90.00
_cell.angle_beta   90.00
_cell.angle_gamma   90.00
#
_symmetry.space_group_name_H-M   'P 1'
#
loop_
_entity.id
_entity.type
_entity.pdbx_description
1 polymer ?
#
loop_
_entity_poly.entity_id
_entity_poly.type
_entity_poly.pdbx_seq_one_letter_code
_entity_poly.pdbx_strand_id
1 'polypeptide(L)'
;MENDDDQWELHNDDGFVYKRKRRRIDPPQPEPEAQAEAEQRRRDRKKQTLLKLKTKYEKEILQWESLSNTLRSMQQRQQQQQQRTTPQPQPNPSPSLPSTSHSAGASLLDDLLLQAEAQEAIIRDVSNLCDIAEAVCGKREEQFKQTLSDLPIWASPHDLMQVLCDDD
;
A
#
# COMPACT_ATOMS: atom_id res chain seq x y z
N MET A 1 -21.94 52.81 -19.69
CA MET A 1 -21.78 51.38 -20.02
C MET A 1 -20.51 50.96 -19.30
N GLU A 2 -20.66 50.46 -18.09
CA GLU A 2 -19.56 49.94 -17.26
C GLU A 2 -19.33 48.50 -17.70
N ASN A 3 -18.08 48.14 -18.04
CA ASN A 3 -17.74 46.80 -18.52
C ASN A 3 -17.88 45.77 -17.38
N ASP A 4 -18.81 44.83 -17.51
CA ASP A 4 -18.96 43.67 -16.60
C ASP A 4 -17.76 42.70 -16.62
N ASP A 5 -16.81 42.89 -17.55
CA ASP A 5 -15.59 42.09 -17.70
C ASP A 5 -14.60 42.21 -16.52
N ASP A 6 -14.72 43.24 -15.67
CA ASP A 6 -13.80 43.47 -14.53
C ASP A 6 -14.10 42.59 -13.30
N GLN A 7 -15.16 41.77 -13.33
CA GLN A 7 -15.63 41.00 -12.19
C GLN A 7 -15.03 39.58 -12.08
N TRP A 8 -14.44 39.05 -13.14
CA TRP A 8 -13.98 37.66 -13.21
C TRP A 8 -12.45 37.56 -13.30
N GLU A 9 -11.84 36.71 -12.48
CA GLU A 9 -10.40 36.41 -12.52
C GLU A 9 -10.13 34.97 -12.96
N LEU A 10 -9.07 34.75 -13.74
CA LEU A 10 -8.58 33.41 -14.08
C LEU A 10 -7.80 32.84 -12.89
N HIS A 11 -8.23 31.69 -12.37
CA HIS A 11 -7.56 30.99 -11.29
C HIS A 11 -7.03 29.63 -11.77
N ASN A 12 -5.78 29.32 -11.42
CA ASN A 12 -5.15 28.05 -11.69
C ASN A 12 -5.08 27.24 -10.39
N ASP A 13 -5.72 26.08 -10.38
CA ASP A 13 -5.70 25.12 -9.28
C ASP A 13 -5.10 23.81 -9.81
N ASP A 14 -3.85 23.53 -9.42
CA ASP A 14 -3.09 22.34 -9.82
C ASP A 14 -3.12 22.00 -11.33
N GLY A 15 -3.07 23.02 -12.20
CA GLY A 15 -3.01 22.87 -13.66
C GLY A 15 -4.35 22.99 -14.37
N PHE A 16 -5.45 23.13 -13.64
CA PHE A 16 -6.77 23.44 -14.20
C PHE A 16 -7.06 24.93 -14.10
N VAL A 17 -7.33 25.59 -15.23
CA VAL A 17 -7.58 27.03 -15.31
C VAL A 17 -9.07 27.29 -15.51
N TYR A 18 -9.68 28.04 -14.59
CA TYR A 18 -11.10 28.42 -14.68
C TYR A 18 -11.33 29.89 -14.28
N LYS A 19 -12.42 30.47 -14.76
CA LYS A 19 -12.86 31.81 -14.35
C LYS A 19 -13.60 31.72 -13.02
N ARG A 20 -13.26 32.57 -12.05
CA ARG A 20 -14.01 32.70 -10.79
C ARG A 20 -14.28 34.15 -10.45
N LYS A 21 -15.37 34.40 -9.71
CA LYS A 21 -15.78 35.75 -9.32
C LYS A 21 -14.71 36.33 -8.39
N ARG A 22 -14.23 37.53 -8.70
CA ARG A 22 -13.22 38.24 -7.91
C ARG A 22 -13.76 38.45 -6.50
N ARG A 23 -13.13 37.81 -5.51
CA ARG A 23 -13.47 38.04 -4.09
C ARG A 23 -13.06 39.46 -3.73
N ARG A 24 -13.85 40.15 -2.89
CA ARG A 24 -13.44 41.46 -2.34
C ARG A 24 -12.04 41.30 -1.74
N ILE A 25 -11.11 42.14 -2.17
CA ILE A 25 -9.67 42.03 -1.86
C ILE A 25 -9.39 42.22 -0.36
N ASP A 26 -10.35 42.70 0.42
CA ASP A 26 -10.33 42.61 1.89
C ASP A 26 -11.45 41.68 2.40
N PRO A 27 -11.19 40.38 2.59
CA PRO A 27 -11.83 39.68 3.70
C PRO A 27 -11.47 40.43 4.99
N PRO A 28 -12.37 40.59 5.98
CA PRO A 28 -11.98 41.16 7.26
C PRO A 28 -10.77 40.38 7.76
N GLN A 29 -9.66 41.08 7.97
CA GLN A 29 -8.40 40.49 8.37
C GLN A 29 -8.70 39.68 9.64
N PRO A 30 -8.63 38.34 9.61
CA PRO A 30 -8.95 37.57 10.79
C PRO A 30 -7.95 37.98 11.86
N GLU A 31 -8.44 38.23 13.07
CA GLU A 31 -7.62 38.78 14.14
C GLU A 31 -6.32 37.97 14.27
N PRO A 32 -5.15 38.62 14.44
CA PRO A 32 -3.86 37.95 14.48
C PRO A 32 -3.82 36.76 15.45
N GLU A 33 -4.59 36.85 16.55
CA GLU A 33 -4.77 35.79 17.53
C GLU A 33 -5.49 34.56 16.95
N ALA A 34 -6.57 34.74 16.19
CA ALA A 34 -7.31 33.67 15.54
C ALA A 34 -6.47 32.94 14.47
N GLN A 35 -5.58 33.65 13.77
CA GLN A 35 -4.64 33.05 12.82
C GLN A 35 -3.56 32.22 13.54
N ALA A 36 -2.99 32.75 14.63
CA ALA A 36 -1.97 32.06 15.42
C ALA A 36 -2.52 30.76 16.05
N GLU A 37 -3.76 30.79 16.58
CA GLU A 37 -4.43 29.61 17.12
C GLU A 37 -4.73 28.55 16.07
N ALA A 38 -5.17 28.96 14.87
CA ALA A 38 -5.42 28.05 13.77
C ALA A 38 -4.13 27.35 13.31
N GLU A 39 -3.03 28.11 13.23
CA GLU A 39 -1.72 27.54 12.92
C GLU A 39 -1.23 26.59 14.02
N GLN A 40 -1.40 26.94 15.29
CA GLN A 40 -1.02 26.07 16.40
C GLN A 40 -1.82 24.75 16.36
N ARG A 41 -3.13 24.81 16.15
CA ARG A 41 -3.98 23.63 15.95
C ARG A 41 -3.52 22.76 14.78
N ARG A 42 -3.06 23.37 13.68
CA ARG A 42 -2.51 22.65 12.52
C ARG A 42 -1.19 21.95 12.90
N ARG A 43 -0.31 22.63 13.63
CA ARG A 43 0.97 22.06 14.12
C ARG A 43 0.72 20.88 15.07
N ASP A 44 -0.24 21.00 15.97
CA ASP A 44 -0.59 19.95 16.92
C ASP A 44 -1.13 18.71 16.23
N ARG A 45 -2.03 18.88 15.24
CA ARG A 45 -2.52 17.75 14.41
C ARG A 45 -1.37 17.07 13.67
N LYS A 46 -0.48 17.84 13.05
CA LYS A 46 0.70 17.30 12.36
C LYS A 46 1.59 16.51 13.32
N LYS A 47 1.88 17.06 14.51
CA LYS A 47 2.67 16.40 15.55
C LYS A 47 2.03 15.08 15.99
N GLN A 48 0.73 15.08 16.24
CA GLN A 48 0.00 13.86 16.62
C GLN A 48 0.06 12.78 15.53
N THR A 49 -0.16 13.15 14.27
CA THR A 49 -0.07 12.21 13.14
C THR A 49 1.34 11.63 13.01
N LEU A 50 2.38 12.47 13.10
CA LEU A 50 3.77 12.01 13.06
C LEU A 50 4.10 11.07 14.22
N LEU A 51 3.58 11.34 15.42
CA LEU A 51 3.79 10.49 16.59
C LEU A 51 3.15 9.11 16.39
N LYS A 52 1.90 9.07 15.88
CA LYS A 52 1.22 7.81 15.54
C LYS A 52 2.01 7.02 14.49
N LEU A 53 2.53 7.71 13.48
CA LEU A 53 3.31 7.09 12.42
C LEU A 53 4.63 6.51 12.95
N LYS A 54 5.33 7.26 13.80
CA LYS A 54 6.53 6.80 14.49
C LYS A 54 6.25 5.51 15.28
N THR A 55 5.22 5.52 16.12
CA THR A 55 4.85 4.33 16.93
C THR A 55 4.45 3.15 16.06
N LYS A 56 3.79 3.38 14.91
CA LYS A 56 3.46 2.31 13.95
C LYS A 56 4.74 1.68 13.39
N TYR A 57 5.66 2.48 12.85
CA TYR A 57 6.88 1.96 12.26
C TYR A 57 7.81 1.31 13.29
N GLU A 58 7.87 1.82 14.51
CA GLU A 58 8.63 1.21 15.59
C GLU A 58 8.12 -0.21 15.91
N LYS A 59 6.80 -0.40 15.98
CA LYS A 59 6.19 -1.73 16.14
C LYS A 59 6.49 -2.66 14.96
N GLU A 60 6.39 -2.13 13.75
CA GLU A 60 6.64 -2.89 12.53
C GLU A 60 8.11 -3.35 12.46
N ILE A 61 9.07 -2.46 12.79
CA ILE A 61 10.48 -2.82 12.88
C ILE A 61 10.71 -3.95 13.88
N LEU A 62 10.12 -3.86 15.08
CA LEU A 62 10.25 -4.92 16.09
C LEU A 62 9.68 -6.26 15.60
N GLN A 63 8.58 -6.23 14.85
CA GLN A 63 8.02 -7.44 14.23
C GLN A 63 8.96 -8.01 13.16
N TRP A 64 9.50 -7.17 12.29
CA TRP A 64 10.49 -7.58 11.28
C TRP A 64 11.75 -8.16 11.90
N GLU A 65 12.26 -7.55 12.97
CA GLU A 65 13.40 -8.07 13.73
C GLU A 65 13.10 -9.45 14.32
N SER A 66 11.94 -9.62 14.97
CA SER A 66 11.51 -10.91 15.53
C SER A 66 11.41 -12.02 14.46
N LEU A 67 10.77 -11.71 13.32
CA LEU A 67 10.66 -12.64 12.20
C LEU A 67 12.02 -12.99 11.61
N SER A 68 12.90 -12.00 11.41
CA SER A 68 14.25 -12.20 10.87
C SER A 68 15.10 -13.09 11.78
N ASN A 69 15.01 -12.88 13.10
CA ASN A 69 15.70 -13.70 14.08
C ASN A 69 15.17 -15.14 14.08
N THR A 70 13.86 -15.31 14.00
CA THR A 70 13.22 -16.64 13.93
C THR A 70 13.68 -17.39 12.69
N LEU A 71 13.70 -16.73 11.53
CA LEU A 71 14.16 -17.31 10.26
C LEU A 71 15.65 -17.68 10.33
N ARG A 72 16.50 -16.81 10.89
CA ARG A 72 17.92 -17.11 11.11
C ARG A 72 18.11 -18.30 12.06
N SER A 73 17.32 -18.40 13.13
CA SER A 73 17.35 -19.55 14.04
C SER A 73 16.86 -20.84 13.39
N MET A 74 15.88 -20.79 12.47
CA MET A 74 15.49 -21.95 11.66
C MET A 74 16.61 -22.40 10.74
N GLN A 75 17.24 -21.46 10.03
CA GLN A 75 18.37 -21.74 9.14
C GLN A 75 19.55 -22.35 9.90
N GLN A 76 19.89 -21.82 11.08
CA GLN A 76 20.95 -22.37 11.91
C GLN A 76 20.63 -23.79 12.41
N ARG A 77 19.38 -24.07 12.79
CA ARG A 77 18.93 -25.42 13.17
C ARG A 77 19.04 -26.39 11.99
N GLN A 78 18.67 -25.97 10.79
CA GLN A 78 18.81 -26.78 9.57
C GLN A 78 20.27 -27.11 9.27
N GLN A 79 21.18 -26.12 9.37
CA GLN A 79 22.62 -26.34 9.19
C GLN A 79 23.21 -27.29 10.24
N GLN A 80 22.78 -27.18 11.51
CA GLN A 80 23.23 -28.11 12.56
C GLN A 80 22.73 -29.55 12.34
N GLN A 81 21.52 -29.72 11.80
CA GLN A 81 21.01 -31.05 11.44
C GLN A 81 21.81 -31.65 10.27
N GLN A 82 22.13 -30.86 9.24
CA GLN A 82 22.97 -31.31 8.12
C GLN A 82 24.39 -31.72 8.56
N GLN A 83 24.99 -31.01 9.52
CA GLN A 83 26.31 -31.37 10.07
C GLN A 83 26.28 -32.61 10.98
N ARG A 84 25.14 -32.95 11.59
CA ARG A 84 24.98 -34.21 12.36
C ARG A 84 24.76 -35.43 11.46
N THR A 85 24.36 -35.23 10.21
CA THR A 85 24.16 -36.31 9.22
C THR A 85 25.38 -36.61 8.35
N THR A 86 26.47 -35.84 8.44
CA THR A 86 27.75 -36.19 7.81
C THR A 86 28.45 -37.31 8.61
N PRO A 87 28.64 -38.53 8.05
CA PRO A 87 29.40 -39.57 8.72
C PRO A 87 30.86 -39.15 8.82
N GLN A 88 31.42 -39.20 10.03
CA GLN A 88 32.84 -39.04 10.29
C GLN A 88 33.63 -40.09 9.47
N PRO A 89 34.65 -39.73 8.68
CA PRO A 89 35.49 -40.71 8.02
C PRO A 89 36.40 -41.35 9.07
N GLN A 90 36.07 -42.57 9.49
CA GLN A 90 37.01 -43.42 10.22
C GLN A 90 38.14 -43.86 9.28
N PRO A 91 39.41 -43.79 9.69
CA PRO A 91 40.50 -44.33 8.90
C PRO A 91 40.62 -45.83 9.18
N ASN A 92 40.28 -46.69 8.21
CA ASN A 92 41.10 -47.87 7.89
C ASN A 92 40.66 -48.55 6.58
N PRO A 93 41.60 -49.21 5.87
CA PRO A 93 41.47 -49.49 4.45
C PRO A 93 40.96 -50.92 4.21
N SER A 94 40.02 -51.06 3.27
CA SER A 94 39.75 -52.33 2.56
C SER A 94 39.06 -51.99 1.24
N PRO A 95 39.59 -52.43 0.08
CA PRO A 95 39.02 -52.07 -1.21
C PRO A 95 37.85 -53.01 -1.48
N SER A 96 36.63 -52.54 -1.23
CA SER A 96 35.43 -53.18 -1.77
C SER A 96 34.72 -52.19 -2.70
N LEU A 97 34.69 -52.62 -3.96
CA LEU A 97 33.98 -52.14 -5.14
C LEU A 97 32.94 -51.02 -4.94
N PRO A 98 32.94 -49.96 -5.78
CA PRO A 98 31.97 -48.88 -5.70
C PRO A 98 30.61 -49.36 -6.21
N SER A 99 29.75 -49.83 -5.30
CA SER A 99 28.33 -49.97 -5.59
C SER A 99 27.60 -48.68 -5.24
N THR A 100 27.00 -48.11 -6.28
CA THR A 100 25.78 -47.28 -6.26
C THR A 100 25.85 -45.89 -5.62
N SER A 101 26.26 -44.90 -6.42
CA SER A 101 26.03 -43.46 -6.22
C SER A 101 24.56 -43.02 -6.38
N HIS A 102 23.59 -43.87 -6.07
CA HIS A 102 22.15 -43.52 -6.17
C HIS A 102 21.64 -42.72 -4.96
N SER A 103 22.36 -42.76 -3.83
CA SER A 103 21.91 -42.16 -2.57
C SER A 103 22.01 -40.62 -2.54
N ALA A 104 22.99 -40.02 -3.23
CA ALA A 104 23.18 -38.57 -3.21
C ALA A 104 22.28 -37.82 -4.22
N GLY A 105 21.88 -38.50 -5.30
CA GLY A 105 20.97 -37.93 -6.30
C GLY A 105 19.51 -37.92 -5.82
N ALA A 106 19.08 -38.94 -5.08
CA ALA A 106 17.74 -39.02 -4.51
C ALA A 106 17.49 -37.91 -3.48
N SER A 107 18.45 -37.66 -2.58
CA SER A 107 18.30 -36.58 -1.57
C SER A 107 18.27 -35.19 -2.19
N LEU A 108 19.05 -34.95 -3.25
CA LEU A 108 19.04 -33.67 -3.96
C LEU A 108 17.70 -33.43 -4.68
N LEU A 109 17.10 -34.47 -5.25
CA LEU A 109 15.79 -34.38 -5.88
C LEU A 109 14.69 -34.09 -4.86
N ASP A 110 14.72 -34.74 -3.70
CA ASP A 110 13.78 -34.48 -2.62
C ASP A 110 13.91 -33.04 -2.09
N ASP A 111 15.13 -32.54 -1.92
CA ASP A 111 15.37 -31.15 -1.50
C ASP A 111 14.85 -30.13 -2.54
N LEU A 112 15.07 -30.39 -3.84
CA LEU A 112 14.56 -29.55 -4.92
C LEU A 112 13.03 -29.58 -5.00
N LEU A 113 12.42 -30.75 -4.78
CA LEU A 113 10.96 -30.89 -4.72
C LEU A 113 10.39 -30.08 -3.56
N LEU A 114 10.99 -30.19 -2.37
CA LEU A 114 10.57 -29.42 -1.19
C LEU A 114 10.67 -27.91 -1.42
N GLN A 115 11.72 -27.47 -2.12
CA GLN A 115 11.89 -26.07 -2.50
C GLN A 115 10.81 -25.62 -3.50
N ALA A 116 10.48 -26.45 -4.49
CA ALA A 116 9.45 -26.14 -5.47
C ALA A 116 8.06 -26.05 -4.83
N GLU A 117 7.73 -26.96 -3.91
CA GLU A 117 6.48 -26.92 -3.14
C GLU A 117 6.39 -25.67 -2.26
N ALA A 118 7.48 -25.29 -1.59
CA ALA A 118 7.52 -24.06 -0.81
C ALA A 118 7.33 -22.80 -1.68
N GLN A 119 7.95 -22.75 -2.86
CA GLN A 119 7.75 -21.66 -3.82
C GLN A 119 6.33 -21.61 -4.36
N GLU A 120 5.73 -22.77 -4.65
CA GLU A 120 4.34 -22.88 -5.07
C GLU A 120 3.38 -22.33 -4.00
N ALA A 121 3.60 -22.67 -2.73
CA ALA A 121 2.81 -22.14 -1.63
C ALA A 121 2.89 -20.61 -1.54
N ILE A 122 4.09 -20.03 -1.66
CA ILE A 122 4.28 -18.57 -1.66
C ILE A 122 3.56 -17.92 -2.85
N ILE A 123 3.69 -18.50 -4.05
CA ILE A 123 3.01 -17.98 -5.26
C ILE A 123 1.49 -18.02 -5.08
N ARG A 124 0.95 -19.11 -4.54
CA ARG A 124 -0.48 -19.23 -4.23
C ARG A 124 -0.93 -18.16 -3.23
N ASP A 125 -0.18 -17.95 -2.16
CA ASP A 125 -0.51 -16.95 -1.15
C ASP A 125 -0.52 -15.53 -1.74
N VAL A 126 0.47 -15.19 -2.55
CA VAL A 126 0.52 -13.88 -3.23
C VAL A 126 -0.62 -13.74 -4.24
N SER A 127 -0.93 -14.80 -5.00
CA SER A 127 -2.05 -14.78 -5.95
C SER A 127 -3.38 -14.55 -5.23
N ASN A 128 -3.62 -15.24 -4.11
CA ASN A 128 -4.80 -15.03 -3.28
C ASN A 128 -4.91 -13.59 -2.77
N LEU A 129 -3.79 -12.98 -2.37
CA LEU A 129 -3.76 -11.57 -1.95
C LEU A 129 -4.11 -10.62 -3.09
N CYS A 130 -3.65 -10.90 -4.31
CA CYS A 130 -4.03 -10.16 -5.51
C CYS A 130 -5.53 -10.28 -5.80
N ASP A 131 -6.09 -11.49 -5.75
CA ASP A 131 -7.52 -11.72 -5.96
C ASP A 131 -8.38 -10.95 -4.94
N ILE A 132 -7.98 -10.96 -3.67
CA ILE A 132 -8.65 -10.19 -2.62
C ILE A 132 -8.55 -8.69 -2.91
N ALA A 133 -7.38 -8.19 -3.31
CA ALA A 133 -7.18 -6.78 -3.63
C ALA A 133 -8.06 -6.34 -4.81
N GLU A 134 -8.12 -7.15 -5.88
CA GLU A 134 -8.98 -6.90 -7.03
C GLU A 134 -10.46 -6.89 -6.64
N ALA A 135 -10.91 -7.86 -5.84
CA ALA A 135 -12.29 -7.92 -5.37
C ALA A 135 -12.68 -6.68 -4.52
N VAL A 136 -11.79 -6.23 -3.63
CA VAL A 136 -12.01 -5.04 -2.81
C VAL A 136 -12.05 -3.78 -3.67
N CYS A 137 -11.11 -3.62 -4.59
CA CYS A 137 -11.05 -2.48 -5.50
C CYS A 137 -12.28 -2.43 -6.41
N GLY A 138 -12.64 -3.55 -7.05
CA GLY A 138 -13.81 -3.65 -7.91
C GLY A 138 -15.11 -3.33 -7.18
N LYS A 139 -15.28 -3.85 -5.96
CA LYS A 139 -16.45 -3.53 -5.13
C LYS A 139 -16.54 -2.04 -4.79
N ARG A 140 -15.41 -1.41 -4.47
CA ARG A 140 -15.37 0.02 -4.14
C ARG A 140 -15.66 0.90 -5.36
N GLU A 141 -15.12 0.52 -6.52
CA GLU A 141 -15.41 1.19 -7.79
C GLU A 141 -16.90 1.13 -8.12
N GLU A 142 -17.50 -0.06 -8.00
CA GLU A 142 -18.94 -0.22 -8.29
C GLU A 142 -19.82 0.58 -7.33
N GLN A 143 -19.48 0.59 -6.04
CA GLN A 143 -20.14 1.44 -5.06
C GLN A 143 -20.05 2.93 -5.44
N PHE A 144 -18.88 3.39 -5.88
CA PHE A 144 -18.71 4.77 -6.31
C PHE A 144 -19.53 5.08 -7.56
N LYS A 145 -19.55 4.21 -8.57
CA LYS A 145 -20.41 4.36 -9.76
C LYS A 145 -21.88 4.44 -9.39
N GLN A 146 -22.33 3.61 -8.45
CA GLN A 146 -23.70 3.65 -7.95
C GLN A 146 -24.01 5.00 -7.28
N THR A 147 -23.11 5.53 -6.45
CA THR A 147 -23.32 6.85 -5.83
C THR A 147 -23.46 7.98 -6.85
N LEU A 148 -22.76 7.92 -7.98
CA LEU A 148 -22.90 8.90 -9.06
C LEU A 148 -24.22 8.74 -9.81
N SER A 149 -24.65 7.49 -10.04
CA SER A 149 -25.89 7.17 -10.74
C SER A 149 -27.13 7.55 -9.93
N ASP A 150 -27.05 7.42 -8.59
CA ASP A 150 -28.12 7.76 -7.66
C ASP A 150 -28.20 9.26 -7.34
N LEU A 151 -27.37 10.10 -7.96
CA LEU A 151 -27.46 11.55 -7.74
C LEU A 151 -28.79 12.07 -8.30
N PRO A 152 -29.56 12.86 -7.51
CA PRO A 152 -30.86 13.37 -7.92
C PRO A 152 -30.78 14.33 -9.11
N ILE A 153 -29.59 14.87 -9.43
CA ILE A 153 -29.35 15.70 -10.62
C ILE A 153 -29.61 14.95 -11.93
N TRP A 154 -29.53 13.61 -11.92
CA TRP A 154 -29.74 12.76 -13.10
C TRP A 154 -31.19 12.28 -13.23
N ALA A 155 -32.07 12.56 -12.26
CA ALA A 155 -33.44 12.04 -12.23
C ALA A 155 -34.35 12.68 -13.29
N SER A 156 -34.12 13.94 -13.67
CA SER A 156 -34.84 14.63 -14.74
C SER A 156 -33.85 15.43 -15.59
N PRO A 157 -33.52 14.95 -16.81
CA PRO A 157 -32.71 15.70 -17.74
C PRO A 157 -33.27 17.09 -18.06
N HIS A 158 -34.60 17.25 -17.98
CA HIS A 158 -35.27 18.54 -18.18
C HIS A 158 -34.99 19.53 -17.06
N ASP A 159 -34.98 19.10 -15.80
CA ASP A 159 -34.71 19.96 -14.64
C ASP A 159 -33.25 20.42 -14.65
N LEU A 160 -32.34 19.53 -15.05
CA LEU A 160 -30.92 19.87 -15.24
C LEU A 160 -30.73 20.89 -16.37
N MET A 161 -31.41 20.71 -17.52
CA MET A 161 -31.34 21.68 -18.60
C MET A 161 -31.97 23.02 -18.21
N GLN A 162 -33.03 23.04 -17.41
CA GLN A 162 -33.63 24.28 -16.94
C GLN A 162 -32.65 25.08 -16.06
N VAL A 163 -31.99 24.43 -15.09
CA VAL A 163 -30.96 25.07 -14.25
C VAL A 163 -29.75 25.57 -15.06
N LEU A 164 -29.41 24.90 -16.16
CA LEU A 164 -28.28 25.29 -17.03
C LEU A 164 -28.65 26.32 -18.10
N CYS A 165 -29.93 26.43 -18.47
CA CYS A 165 -30.44 27.37 -19.47
C CYS A 165 -31.14 28.60 -18.87
N ASP A 166 -31.24 28.69 -17.53
CA ASP A 166 -31.58 29.93 -16.85
C ASP A 166 -30.36 30.87 -16.96
N ASP A 167 -30.29 31.59 -18.09
CA ASP A 167 -29.44 32.76 -18.30
C ASP A 167 -29.98 33.92 -17.43
N ASP A 168 -29.27 34.26 -16.35
CA ASP A 168 -29.31 35.59 -15.73
C ASP A 168 -28.43 36.57 -16.52
#